data_AF-M5BXW3-F1
#
_entry.id   AF-M5BXW3-F1
#
_cell.length_a   1.000
_cell.length_b   1.000
_cell.length_c   1.000
_cell.angle_alpha   90.00
_cell.angle_beta   90.00
_cell.angle_gamma   90.00
#
_symmetry.space_group_name_H-M   'P 1'
#
loop_
_entity.id
_entity.type
_entity.pdbx_description
1 polymer ?
#
loop_
_entity_poly.entity_id
_entity_poly.type
_entity_poly.pdbx_seq_one_letter_code
_entity_poly.pdbx_strand_id
1 'polypeptide(L)'
;MKGKAHALVWDETGRTLDEWFDAIGGSGESEIELDMVASLSKVTLNIISSVGFGEHFSWNNPAQIESNQLPLSTSVVEAVPLTVLRSLLPNWAYRLPVKSFAKAKLVFEEMERNFIDIIKAANTDASGDEHIRGAEQGDILRGLLQANAMAQDGQRLSEREVLADIYIILLAGHDTTSHTVAFITAIFALYPDIHARVREEADSVWPGAHADPTKRKHSIYKDDFQRLVYAYFRPTPKQFSMKLFVIFHQYPHSLV
;
A
#
# COMPACT_ATOMS: atom_id res chain seq x y z
N MET A 1 -7.89 8.59 17.50
CA MET A 1 -6.85 8.13 16.55
C MET A 1 -7.42 7.22 15.45
N LYS A 2 -8.02 6.05 15.74
CA LYS A 2 -8.45 5.08 14.68
C LYS A 2 -9.26 5.67 13.50
N GLY A 3 -10.16 6.63 13.74
CA GLY A 3 -10.96 7.22 12.65
C GLY A 3 -10.19 8.11 11.67
N LYS A 4 -9.05 8.70 12.08
CA LYS A 4 -8.27 9.61 11.22
C LYS A 4 -7.40 8.86 10.22
N ALA A 5 -6.72 7.79 10.65
CA ALA A 5 -5.88 6.98 9.77
C ALA A 5 -6.67 6.36 8.60
N HIS A 6 -7.88 5.84 8.86
CA HIS A 6 -8.72 5.28 7.80
C HIS A 6 -9.23 6.34 6.80
N ALA A 7 -9.50 7.56 7.27
CA ALA A 7 -9.87 8.68 6.42
C ALA A 7 -8.72 9.08 5.47
N LEU A 8 -7.49 9.12 5.98
CA LEU A 8 -6.30 9.41 5.17
C LEU A 8 -6.06 8.33 4.10
N VAL A 9 -6.20 7.05 4.47
CA VAL A 9 -6.11 5.94 3.50
C VAL A 9 -7.16 6.09 2.40
N TRP A 10 -8.40 6.45 2.77
CA TRP A 10 -9.48 6.66 1.82
C TRP A 10 -9.18 7.76 0.81
N ASP A 11 -8.85 8.96 1.31
CA ASP A 11 -8.57 10.13 0.47
C ASP A 11 -7.37 9.86 -0.45
N GLU A 12 -6.32 9.22 0.08
CA GLU A 12 -5.12 8.88 -0.69
C GLU A 12 -5.37 7.77 -1.73
N THR A 13 -6.25 6.82 -1.42
CA THR A 13 -6.67 5.78 -2.38
C THR A 13 -7.42 6.40 -3.54
N GLY A 14 -8.38 7.30 -3.27
CA GLY A 14 -9.11 8.03 -4.31
C GLY A 14 -8.16 8.80 -5.24
N ARG A 15 -7.27 9.60 -4.65
CA ARG A 15 -6.26 10.38 -5.38
C ARG A 15 -5.34 9.50 -6.24
N THR A 16 -4.82 8.41 -5.68
CA THR A 16 -3.88 7.52 -6.39
C THR A 16 -4.58 6.77 -7.53
N LEU A 17 -5.84 6.38 -7.34
CA LEU A 17 -6.64 5.74 -8.39
C LEU A 17 -6.96 6.72 -9.51
N ASP A 18 -7.30 7.98 -9.21
CA ASP A 18 -7.50 9.02 -10.23
C ASP A 18 -6.24 9.19 -11.09
N GLU A 19 -5.07 9.34 -10.47
CA GLU A 19 -3.80 9.46 -11.21
C GLU A 19 -3.51 8.25 -12.10
N TRP A 20 -3.82 7.05 -11.60
CA TRP A 20 -3.65 5.82 -12.37
C TRP A 20 -4.62 5.73 -13.55
N PHE A 21 -5.91 6.02 -13.32
CA PHE A 21 -6.93 5.99 -14.38
C PHE A 21 -6.71 7.09 -15.42
N ASP A 22 -6.27 8.28 -15.02
CA ASP A 22 -5.89 9.35 -15.96
C ASP A 22 -4.69 8.92 -16.82
N ALA A 23 -3.71 8.24 -16.22
CA ALA A 23 -2.56 7.72 -16.96
C ALA A 23 -2.95 6.62 -17.96
N ILE A 24 -3.89 5.75 -17.62
CA ILE A 24 -4.44 4.73 -18.53
C ILE A 24 -5.28 5.38 -19.63
N GLY A 25 -6.20 6.27 -19.26
CA GLY A 25 -7.13 6.93 -20.19
C GLY A 25 -6.44 7.90 -21.17
N GLY A 26 -5.29 8.46 -20.79
CA GLY A 26 -4.46 9.30 -21.65
C GLY A 26 -3.79 8.57 -22.82
N SER A 27 -3.82 7.23 -22.86
CA SER A 27 -3.24 6.43 -23.95
C SER A 27 -4.02 6.55 -25.28
N GLY A 28 -5.31 6.90 -25.22
CA GLY A 28 -6.18 7.03 -26.40
C GLY A 28 -6.57 5.70 -27.06
N GLU A 29 -6.22 4.57 -26.46
CA GLU A 29 -6.56 3.23 -26.95
C GLU A 29 -7.94 2.78 -26.42
N SER A 30 -8.70 2.05 -27.25
CA SER A 30 -10.02 1.52 -26.86
C SER A 30 -9.95 0.29 -25.96
N GLU A 31 -8.80 -0.38 -25.95
CA GLU A 31 -8.52 -1.58 -25.16
C GLU A 31 -7.04 -1.54 -24.77
N ILE A 32 -6.73 -1.82 -23.50
CA ILE A 32 -5.38 -1.69 -22.94
C ILE A 32 -5.10 -2.95 -22.13
N GLU A 33 -3.98 -3.61 -22.39
CA GLU A 33 -3.48 -4.71 -21.58
C GLU A 33 -2.66 -4.15 -20.41
N LEU A 34 -2.99 -4.56 -19.19
CA LEU A 34 -2.36 -4.08 -17.96
C LEU A 34 -1.82 -5.25 -17.13
N ASP A 35 -0.57 -5.14 -16.67
CA ASP A 35 -0.09 -5.96 -15.57
C ASP A 35 -0.73 -5.46 -14.27
N MET A 36 -1.76 -6.17 -13.82
CA MET A 36 -2.52 -5.81 -12.62
C MET A 36 -1.67 -5.92 -11.35
N VAL A 37 -0.74 -6.86 -11.26
CA VAL A 37 0.10 -7.03 -10.07
C VAL A 37 1.08 -5.86 -9.98
N ALA A 38 1.77 -5.53 -11.07
CA ALA A 38 2.69 -4.40 -11.11
C ALA A 38 1.97 -3.07 -10.85
N SER A 39 0.80 -2.86 -11.48
CA SER A 39 0.01 -1.64 -11.32
C SER A 39 -0.50 -1.48 -9.89
N LEU A 40 -1.11 -2.52 -9.32
CA LEU A 40 -1.64 -2.48 -7.95
C LEU A 40 -0.52 -2.47 -6.89
N SER A 41 0.65 -3.04 -7.18
CA SER A 41 1.83 -2.88 -6.33
C SER A 41 2.26 -1.43 -6.24
N LYS A 42 2.24 -0.69 -7.36
CA LYS A 42 2.54 0.75 -7.36
C LYS A 42 1.47 1.56 -6.63
N VAL A 43 0.19 1.26 -6.86
CA VAL A 43 -0.94 1.92 -6.16
C VAL A 43 -0.82 1.73 -4.65
N THR A 44 -0.69 0.48 -4.18
CA THR A 44 -0.62 0.18 -2.75
C THR A 44 0.63 0.77 -2.10
N LEU A 45 1.79 0.71 -2.78
CA LEU A 45 3.02 1.32 -2.30
C LEU A 45 2.90 2.83 -2.15
N ASN A 46 2.30 3.53 -3.12
CA ASN A 46 2.01 4.96 -3.02
C ASN A 46 1.13 5.30 -1.82
N ILE A 47 0.05 4.55 -1.60
CA ILE A 47 -0.88 4.78 -0.49
C ILE A 47 -0.19 4.61 0.86
N ILE A 48 0.50 3.49 1.09
CA ILE A 48 1.18 3.25 2.37
C ILE A 48 2.36 4.20 2.58
N SER A 49 3.01 4.64 1.50
CA SER A 49 4.14 5.58 1.60
C SER A 49 3.68 6.99 1.97
N SER A 50 2.58 7.43 1.38
CA SER A 50 1.96 8.70 1.70
C SER A 50 1.36 8.70 3.11
N VAL A 51 0.48 7.76 3.42
CA VAL A 51 -0.21 7.73 4.71
C VAL A 51 0.76 7.40 5.85
N GLY A 52 1.66 6.46 5.62
CA GLY A 52 2.58 5.96 6.63
C GLY A 52 3.80 6.84 6.86
N PHE A 53 4.37 7.40 5.79
CA PHE A 53 5.67 8.07 5.81
C PHE A 53 5.64 9.52 5.30
N GLY A 54 4.51 10.01 4.79
CA GLY A 54 4.39 11.37 4.25
C GLY A 54 5.02 11.54 2.86
N GLU A 55 5.40 10.44 2.22
CA GLU A 55 6.09 10.44 0.93
C GLU A 55 5.14 10.09 -0.21
N HIS A 56 5.04 10.99 -1.21
CA HIS A 56 4.21 10.80 -2.39
C HIS A 56 5.08 10.54 -3.62
N PHE A 57 4.79 9.47 -4.35
CA PHE A 57 5.40 9.23 -5.66
C PHE A 57 4.42 9.59 -6.77
N SER A 58 4.83 10.47 -7.68
CA SER A 58 4.03 10.78 -8.86
C SER A 58 3.94 9.54 -9.75
N TRP A 59 2.75 9.27 -10.28
CA TRP A 59 2.55 8.16 -11.22
C TRP A 59 3.45 8.26 -12.45
N ASN A 60 3.60 9.47 -13.01
CA ASN A 60 4.37 9.73 -14.24
C ASN A 60 5.79 10.23 -13.99
N ASN A 61 6.17 10.43 -12.73
CA ASN A 61 7.48 10.95 -12.39
C ASN A 61 8.06 10.07 -11.26
N PRO A 62 8.77 8.97 -11.57
CA PRO A 62 9.70 8.41 -10.61
C PRO A 62 10.73 9.50 -10.39
N ALA A 63 10.56 10.31 -9.35
CA ALA A 63 11.29 11.56 -9.20
C ALA A 63 12.80 11.34 -9.41
N GLN A 64 13.27 11.91 -10.51
CA GLN A 64 14.63 12.34 -10.81
C GLN A 64 15.73 11.28 -10.74
N ILE A 65 16.03 10.73 -11.93
CA ILE A 65 17.29 10.07 -12.33
C ILE A 65 18.51 11.04 -12.26
N GLU A 66 18.37 12.24 -11.68
CA GLU A 66 19.47 13.19 -11.53
C GLU A 66 20.38 12.87 -10.34
N SER A 67 19.88 12.11 -9.36
CA SER A 67 20.72 11.50 -8.32
C SER A 67 21.05 10.08 -8.77
N ASN A 68 22.30 9.62 -8.56
CA ASN A 68 22.75 8.27 -8.86
C ASN A 68 22.15 7.22 -7.88
N GLN A 69 20.91 7.45 -7.41
CA GLN A 69 20.20 6.78 -6.34
C GLN A 69 18.89 6.19 -6.88
N LEU A 70 18.48 5.04 -6.36
CA LEU A 70 17.21 4.43 -6.72
C LEU A 70 16.08 5.11 -5.94
N PRO A 71 14.98 5.54 -6.60
CA PRO A 71 13.79 6.02 -5.90
C PRO A 71 13.30 5.02 -4.86
N LEU A 72 12.69 5.49 -3.76
CA LEU A 72 12.16 4.61 -2.71
C LEU A 72 11.19 3.56 -3.30
N SER A 73 10.33 3.96 -4.23
CA SER A 73 9.42 3.03 -4.91
C SER A 73 10.14 1.90 -5.64
N THR A 74 11.17 2.22 -6.42
CA THR A 74 11.97 1.24 -7.16
C THR A 74 12.79 0.36 -6.22
N SER A 75 13.45 0.95 -5.22
CA SER A 75 14.28 0.19 -4.28
C SER A 75 13.45 -0.77 -3.43
N VAL A 76 12.24 -0.40 -3.02
CA VAL A 76 11.34 -1.28 -2.25
C VAL A 76 10.81 -2.42 -3.12
N VAL A 77 10.27 -2.13 -4.31
CA VAL A 77 9.73 -3.16 -5.22
C VAL A 77 10.83 -4.16 -5.62
N GLU A 78 12.06 -3.70 -5.86
CA GLU A 78 13.17 -4.59 -6.18
C GLU A 78 13.73 -5.34 -4.95
N ALA A 79 13.60 -4.78 -3.74
CA ALA A 79 14.05 -5.41 -2.51
C ALA A 79 13.17 -6.60 -2.10
N VAL A 80 11.85 -6.51 -2.32
CA VAL A 80 10.88 -7.55 -1.90
C VAL A 80 11.29 -8.96 -2.34
N PRO A 81 11.49 -9.26 -3.64
CA PRO A 81 11.85 -10.61 -4.08
C PRO A 81 13.25 -11.04 -3.58
N LEU A 82 14.12 -10.08 -3.29
CA LEU A 82 15.47 -10.33 -2.80
C LEU A 82 15.53 -10.50 -1.27
N THR A 83 14.45 -10.21 -0.56
CA THR A 83 14.37 -10.30 0.91
C THR A 83 14.52 -11.74 1.38
N VAL A 84 13.83 -12.68 0.74
CA VAL A 84 13.96 -14.12 1.05
C VAL A 84 15.40 -14.59 0.81
N LEU A 85 16.01 -14.17 -0.30
CA LEU A 85 17.40 -14.48 -0.60
C LEU A 85 18.34 -13.91 0.47
N ARG A 86 18.06 -12.72 0.99
CA ARG A 86 18.83 -12.08 2.05
C ARG A 86 18.66 -12.64 3.44
N SER A 87 17.46 -13.13 3.76
CA SER A 87 17.25 -13.84 5.02
C SER A 87 17.95 -15.20 5.04
N LEU A 88 18.10 -15.86 3.89
CA LEU A 88 18.70 -17.20 3.80
C LEU A 88 20.23 -17.20 3.65
N LEU A 89 20.82 -16.12 3.13
CA LEU A 89 22.26 -16.06 2.86
C LEU A 89 23.03 -15.32 3.95
N PRO A 90 24.15 -15.89 4.44
CA PRO A 90 25.01 -15.21 5.38
C PRO A 90 25.73 -14.00 4.74
N ASN A 91 26.05 -12.98 5.53
CA ASN A 91 26.63 -11.72 5.05
C ASN A 91 27.92 -11.88 4.21
N TRP A 92 28.70 -12.95 4.41
CA TRP A 92 29.90 -13.22 3.61
C TRP A 92 29.57 -13.63 2.17
N ALA A 93 28.40 -14.24 1.92
CA ALA A 93 28.00 -14.67 0.58
C ALA A 93 27.86 -13.48 -0.39
N TYR A 94 27.51 -12.31 0.13
CA TYR A 94 27.42 -11.06 -0.63
C TYR A 94 28.76 -10.49 -1.10
N ARG A 95 29.88 -11.07 -0.68
CA ARG A 95 31.22 -10.72 -1.19
C ARG A 95 31.61 -11.52 -2.43
N LEU A 96 30.82 -12.53 -2.81
CA LEU A 96 31.06 -13.32 -4.01
C LEU A 96 30.71 -12.52 -5.27
N PRO A 97 31.43 -12.72 -6.40
CA PRO A 97 31.23 -11.99 -7.65
C PRO A 97 29.98 -12.47 -8.43
N VAL A 98 28.84 -12.58 -7.75
CA VAL A 98 27.55 -12.97 -8.34
C VAL A 98 26.72 -11.71 -8.54
N LYS A 99 26.27 -11.47 -9.78
CA LYS A 99 25.52 -10.25 -10.15
C LYS A 99 24.27 -10.04 -9.28
N SER A 100 23.53 -11.09 -8.94
CA SER A 100 22.35 -11.01 -8.09
C SER A 100 22.67 -10.58 -6.65
N PHE A 101 23.84 -10.96 -6.12
CA PHE A 101 24.25 -10.56 -4.77
C PHE A 101 24.71 -9.10 -4.74
N ALA A 102 25.45 -8.67 -5.77
CA ALA A 102 25.83 -7.27 -5.93
C ALA A 102 24.58 -6.38 -6.09
N LYS A 103 23.60 -6.82 -6.89
CA LYS A 103 22.31 -6.14 -7.04
C LYS A 103 21.55 -6.06 -5.72
N ALA A 104 21.39 -7.19 -5.02
CA ALA A 104 20.72 -7.21 -3.72
C ALA A 104 21.39 -6.25 -2.73
N LYS A 105 22.72 -6.31 -2.61
CA LYS A 105 23.48 -5.40 -1.74
C LYS A 105 23.18 -3.93 -2.07
N LEU A 106 23.26 -3.55 -3.35
CA LEU A 106 22.99 -2.18 -3.79
C LEU A 106 21.56 -1.74 -3.48
N VAL A 107 20.57 -2.58 -3.81
CA VAL A 107 19.15 -2.28 -3.57
C VAL A 107 18.86 -2.08 -2.09
N PHE A 108 19.36 -2.96 -1.22
CA PHE A 108 19.19 -2.82 0.24
C PHE A 108 19.91 -1.59 0.81
N GLU A 109 21.10 -1.26 0.30
CA GLU A 109 21.84 -0.08 0.71
C GLU A 109 21.15 1.24 0.30
N GLU A 110 20.58 1.31 -0.92
CA GLU A 110 19.78 2.47 -1.35
C GLU A 110 18.49 2.60 -0.55
N MET A 111 17.83 1.47 -0.29
CA MET A 111 16.61 1.46 0.51
C MET A 111 16.86 1.94 1.94
N GLU A 112 17.94 1.48 2.59
CA GLU A 112 18.33 1.94 3.92
C GLU A 112 18.62 3.45 3.93
N ARG A 113 19.31 3.98 2.91
CA ARG A 113 19.52 5.43 2.74
C ARG A 113 18.21 6.20 2.65
N ASN A 114 17.31 5.78 1.76
CA ASN A 114 16.01 6.43 1.57
C ASN A 114 15.21 6.49 2.88
N PHE A 115 15.19 5.41 3.67
CA PHE A 115 14.49 5.42 4.95
C PHE A 115 15.16 6.30 6.02
N ILE A 116 16.50 6.35 6.06
CA ILE A 116 17.24 7.26 6.95
C ILE A 116 16.87 8.72 6.64
N ASP A 117 16.81 9.07 5.35
CA ASP A 117 16.48 10.43 4.94
C ASP A 117 15.03 10.82 5.32
N ILE A 118 14.10 9.87 5.17
CA ILE A 118 12.70 10.02 5.63
C ILE A 118 12.63 10.23 7.15
N ILE A 119 13.36 9.43 7.94
CA ILE A 119 13.39 9.58 9.41
C ILE A 119 13.97 10.93 9.82
N LYS A 120 15.05 11.37 9.16
CA LYS A 120 15.68 12.67 9.44
C LYS A 120 14.75 13.83 9.12
N ALA A 121 14.06 13.78 7.99
CA ALA A 121 13.05 14.77 7.63
C ALA A 121 11.95 14.81 8.70
N ALA A 122 11.40 13.66 9.07
CA ALA A 122 10.35 13.57 10.09
C ALA A 122 10.76 14.08 11.48
N ASN A 123 12.01 13.84 11.91
CA ASN A 123 12.54 14.35 13.18
C ASN A 123 12.79 15.86 13.16
N THR A 124 13.16 16.42 11.99
CA THR A 124 13.35 17.86 11.81
C THR A 124 12.01 18.58 11.92
N ASP A 125 10.98 18.07 11.24
CA ASP A 125 9.61 18.59 11.30
C ASP A 125 9.02 18.53 12.71
N ALA A 126 9.41 17.54 13.53
CA ALA A 126 8.96 17.40 14.91
C ALA A 126 9.61 18.41 15.88
N SER A 127 10.72 19.06 15.49
CA SER A 127 11.55 19.88 16.39
C SER A 127 11.33 21.40 16.25
N GLY A 128 10.61 21.89 15.24
CA GLY A 128 10.27 23.30 15.09
C GLY A 128 9.75 23.67 13.70
N ASP A 129 8.80 24.62 13.68
CA ASP A 129 8.05 25.20 12.54
C ASP A 129 6.87 24.40 11.95
N GLU A 130 5.66 24.82 12.35
CA GLU A 130 4.43 24.63 11.60
C GLU A 130 4.53 25.32 10.24
N HIS A 131 5.01 24.62 9.20
CA HIS A 131 4.57 24.72 7.81
C HIS A 131 5.63 24.09 6.91
N ILE A 132 5.28 22.97 6.26
CA ILE A 132 5.53 22.64 4.83
C ILE A 132 5.57 21.10 4.72
N ARG A 133 4.58 20.56 3.97
CA ARG A 133 4.26 19.15 3.65
C ARG A 133 3.28 18.47 4.61
N GLY A 134 2.04 18.33 4.13
CA GLY A 134 1.05 17.35 4.58
C GLY A 134 0.98 17.14 6.09
N ALA A 135 0.59 18.17 6.85
CA ALA A 135 0.51 18.12 8.31
C ALA A 135 -0.34 16.93 8.87
N GLU A 136 -1.12 16.27 8.01
CA GLU A 136 -1.93 15.09 8.33
C GLU A 136 -1.39 13.75 7.79
N GLN A 137 -0.36 13.71 6.93
CA GLN A 137 0.24 12.47 6.40
C GLN A 137 1.51 12.05 7.19
N GLY A 138 1.84 10.76 7.20
CA GLY A 138 3.00 10.23 7.95
C GLY A 138 2.71 9.77 9.39
N ASP A 139 1.46 9.41 9.70
CA ASP A 139 0.99 9.14 11.07
C ASP A 139 1.69 7.92 11.70
N ILE A 140 2.06 6.92 10.88
CA ILE A 140 2.75 5.71 11.36
C ILE A 140 4.17 6.05 11.82
N LEU A 141 4.94 6.74 10.98
CA LEU A 141 6.31 7.12 11.30
C LEU A 141 6.38 8.05 12.50
N ARG A 142 5.53 9.09 12.53
CA ARG A 142 5.45 10.03 13.65
C ARG A 142 5.04 9.31 14.94
N GLY A 143 4.06 8.42 14.87
CA GLY A 143 3.65 7.60 16.01
C GLY A 143 4.76 6.72 16.54
N LEU A 144 5.53 6.07 15.66
CA LEU A 144 6.68 5.23 16.03
C LEU A 144 7.78 6.07 16.70
N LEU A 145 8.15 7.21 16.11
CA LEU A 145 9.19 8.11 16.65
C LEU A 145 8.77 8.71 18.00
N GLN A 146 7.52 9.14 18.13
CA GLN A 146 6.97 9.67 19.38
C GLN A 146 6.95 8.60 20.48
N ALA A 147 6.48 7.40 20.17
CA ALA A 147 6.47 6.27 21.11
C ALA A 147 7.90 5.92 21.55
N ASN A 148 8.85 5.92 20.61
CA ASN A 148 10.25 5.65 20.90
C ASN A 148 10.87 6.74 21.80
N ALA A 149 10.56 8.02 21.56
CA ALA A 149 11.05 9.12 22.40
C ALA A 149 10.53 9.05 23.85
N MET A 150 9.29 8.60 24.03
CA MET A 150 8.63 8.42 25.33
C MET A 150 9.02 7.11 26.04
N ALA A 151 9.72 6.18 25.38
CA ALA A 151 10.11 4.91 25.96
C ALA A 151 11.15 5.10 27.09
N GLN A 152 11.08 4.23 28.09
CA GLN A 152 12.03 4.20 29.22
C GLN A 152 13.44 3.82 28.75
N ASP A 153 14.45 4.21 29.54
CA ASP A 153 15.83 3.80 29.29
C ASP A 153 15.94 2.27 29.27
N GLY A 154 16.49 1.72 28.18
CA GLY A 154 16.53 0.28 27.90
C GLY A 154 15.39 -0.27 27.04
N GLN A 155 14.35 0.53 26.75
CA GLN A 155 13.25 0.18 25.83
C GLN A 155 13.25 1.02 24.55
N ARG A 156 14.16 2.01 24.46
CA ARG A 156 14.33 2.83 23.26
C ARG A 156 14.96 2.02 22.15
N LEU A 157 14.27 1.98 21.01
CA LEU A 157 14.76 1.45 19.75
C LEU A 157 15.92 2.33 19.26
N SER A 158 16.98 1.66 18.82
CA SER A 158 18.03 2.28 18.01
C SER A 158 17.48 2.73 16.67
N GLU A 159 18.17 3.67 16.00
CA GLU A 159 17.82 4.12 14.65
C GLU A 159 17.66 2.94 13.67
N ARG A 160 18.53 1.93 13.80
CA ARG A 160 18.48 0.71 12.98
C ARG A 160 17.24 -0.15 13.24
N GLU A 161 16.78 -0.22 14.48
CA GLU A 161 15.55 -0.95 14.82
C GLU A 161 14.31 -0.20 14.32
N VAL A 162 14.28 1.12 14.45
CA VAL A 162 13.22 1.96 13.86
C VAL A 162 13.16 1.79 12.34
N LEU A 163 14.30 1.79 11.66
CA LEU A 163 14.40 1.51 10.22
C LEU A 163 13.84 0.12 9.86
N ALA A 164 14.15 -0.90 10.65
CA ALA A 164 13.65 -2.25 10.43
C ALA A 164 12.12 -2.34 10.58
N ASP A 165 11.56 -1.67 11.58
CA ASP A 165 10.11 -1.61 11.83
C ASP A 165 9.36 -0.89 10.70
N ILE A 166 9.91 0.21 10.21
CA ILE A 166 9.37 0.94 9.06
C ILE A 166 9.39 0.06 7.81
N TYR A 167 10.53 -0.60 7.56
CA TYR A 167 10.70 -1.47 6.40
C TYR A 167 9.70 -2.63 6.43
N ILE A 168 9.53 -3.31 7.56
CA ILE A 168 8.60 -4.45 7.64
C ILE A 168 7.14 -4.01 7.49
N ILE A 169 6.74 -2.85 8.03
CA ILE A 169 5.40 -2.31 7.85
C ILE A 169 5.14 -2.01 6.36
N LEU A 170 6.08 -1.33 5.70
CA LEU A 170 5.97 -1.02 4.29
C LEU A 170 5.88 -2.31 3.45
N LEU A 171 6.83 -3.23 3.66
CA LEU A 171 6.94 -4.50 2.95
C LEU A 171 5.67 -5.35 3.09
N ALA A 172 5.26 -5.62 4.33
CA ALA A 172 4.11 -6.47 4.61
C ALA A 172 2.80 -5.83 4.13
N GLY A 173 2.68 -4.51 4.24
CA GLY A 173 1.46 -3.79 3.88
C GLY A 173 1.21 -3.72 2.37
N HIS A 174 2.21 -3.33 1.58
CA HIS A 174 2.00 -3.13 0.14
C HIS A 174 1.89 -4.45 -0.63
N ASP A 175 2.81 -5.39 -0.43
CA ASP A 175 2.92 -6.58 -1.27
C ASP A 175 1.75 -7.55 -1.06
N THR A 176 1.30 -7.72 0.19
CA THR A 176 0.13 -8.58 0.47
C THR A 176 -1.17 -7.96 -0.03
N THR A 177 -1.33 -6.64 0.12
CA THR A 177 -2.54 -5.93 -0.32
C THR A 177 -2.61 -5.86 -1.85
N SER A 178 -1.49 -5.61 -2.55
CA SER A 178 -1.44 -5.54 -4.01
C SER A 178 -1.89 -6.85 -4.65
N HIS A 179 -1.34 -7.97 -4.17
CA HIS A 179 -1.73 -9.30 -4.63
C HIS A 179 -3.18 -9.59 -4.30
N THR A 180 -3.64 -9.25 -3.09
CA THR A 180 -5.05 -9.46 -2.69
C THR A 180 -6.01 -8.73 -3.64
N VAL A 181 -5.75 -7.45 -3.93
CA VAL A 181 -6.60 -6.67 -4.84
C VAL A 181 -6.47 -7.19 -6.27
N ALA A 182 -5.28 -7.61 -6.72
CA ALA A 182 -5.10 -8.22 -8.03
C ALA A 182 -5.93 -9.50 -8.17
N PHE A 183 -5.92 -10.37 -7.16
CA PHE A 183 -6.77 -11.57 -7.12
C PHE A 183 -8.25 -11.22 -7.14
N ILE A 184 -8.69 -10.19 -6.41
CA ILE A 184 -10.09 -9.72 -6.43
C ILE A 184 -10.46 -9.25 -7.84
N THR A 185 -9.60 -8.49 -8.52
CA THR A 185 -9.87 -8.06 -9.91
C THR A 185 -9.95 -9.24 -10.89
N ALA A 186 -9.11 -10.26 -10.72
CA ALA A 186 -9.19 -11.49 -11.50
C ALA A 186 -10.50 -12.27 -11.23
N ILE A 187 -10.94 -12.35 -9.97
CA ILE A 187 -12.22 -12.96 -9.61
C ILE A 187 -13.38 -12.19 -10.26
N PHE A 188 -13.37 -10.86 -10.23
CA PHE A 188 -14.41 -10.06 -10.89
C PHE A 188 -14.44 -10.23 -12.40
N ALA A 189 -13.29 -10.45 -13.05
CA ALA A 189 -13.23 -10.76 -14.47
C ALA A 189 -13.80 -12.16 -14.79
N LEU A 190 -13.55 -13.16 -13.94
CA LEU A 190 -14.02 -14.53 -14.11
C LEU A 190 -15.50 -14.74 -13.71
N TYR A 191 -16.01 -13.93 -12.77
CA TYR A 191 -17.36 -14.04 -12.22
C TYR A 191 -18.09 -12.69 -12.29
N PRO A 192 -18.59 -12.29 -13.47
CA PRO A 192 -19.23 -10.98 -13.67
C PRO A 192 -20.49 -10.77 -12.82
N ASP A 193 -21.17 -11.84 -12.44
CA ASP A 193 -22.34 -11.83 -11.56
C ASP A 193 -21.97 -11.38 -10.14
N ILE A 194 -20.81 -11.82 -9.62
CA ILE A 194 -20.28 -11.37 -8.33
C ILE A 194 -19.91 -9.89 -8.40
N HIS A 195 -19.21 -9.48 -9.46
CA HIS A 195 -18.85 -8.08 -9.67
C HIS A 195 -20.09 -7.18 -9.77
N ALA A 196 -21.13 -7.60 -10.48
CA ALA A 196 -22.39 -6.86 -10.60
C ALA A 196 -23.07 -6.65 -9.24
N ARG A 197 -23.11 -7.67 -8.37
CA ARG A 197 -23.68 -7.56 -7.02
C ARG A 197 -22.90 -6.60 -6.12
N VAL A 198 -21.57 -6.66 -6.17
CA VAL A 198 -20.70 -5.74 -5.40
C VAL A 198 -20.89 -4.31 -5.88
N ARG A 199 -21.03 -4.11 -7.20
CA ARG A 199 -21.31 -2.79 -7.79
C ARG A 199 -22.68 -2.27 -7.38
N GLU A 200 -23.73 -3.09 -7.48
CA GLU A 200 -25.08 -2.72 -7.07
C GLU A 200 -25.13 -2.34 -5.58
N GLU A 201 -24.44 -3.09 -4.72
CA GLU A 201 -24.30 -2.75 -3.31
C GLU A 201 -23.63 -1.37 -3.14
N ALA A 202 -22.50 -1.13 -3.81
CA ALA A 202 -21.80 0.15 -3.75
C ALA A 202 -22.70 1.30 -4.24
N ASP A 203 -23.38 1.14 -5.38
CA ASP A 203 -24.28 2.15 -5.95
C ASP A 203 -25.48 2.44 -5.03
N SER A 204 -25.96 1.43 -4.29
CA SER A 204 -27.05 1.57 -3.31
C SER A 204 -26.63 2.36 -2.06
N VAL A 205 -25.36 2.23 -1.65
CA VAL A 205 -24.80 2.96 -0.53
C VAL A 205 -24.46 4.39 -0.95
N TRP A 206 -23.98 4.58 -2.18
CA TRP A 206 -23.47 5.85 -2.71
C TRP A 206 -24.12 6.29 -4.04
N PRO A 207 -25.36 6.79 -4.02
CA PRO A 207 -26.03 7.25 -5.24
C PRO A 207 -25.54 8.63 -5.74
N GLY A 208 -25.74 8.90 -7.03
CA GLY A 208 -25.61 10.25 -7.62
C GLY A 208 -24.17 10.79 -7.67
N ALA A 209 -23.93 12.00 -7.14
CA ALA A 209 -22.61 12.65 -7.13
C ALA A 209 -21.55 11.89 -6.30
N HIS A 210 -21.97 10.89 -5.53
CA HIS A 210 -21.09 9.99 -4.78
C HIS A 210 -20.82 8.66 -5.52
N ALA A 211 -21.36 8.46 -6.71
CA ALA A 211 -21.12 7.26 -7.50
C ALA A 211 -19.62 7.09 -7.81
N ASP A 212 -18.94 8.19 -8.12
CA ASP A 212 -17.49 8.22 -8.34
C ASP A 212 -16.73 7.97 -7.04
N PRO A 213 -16.05 6.81 -6.87
CA PRO A 213 -15.35 6.45 -5.64
C PRO A 213 -14.26 7.44 -5.24
N THR A 214 -13.62 8.10 -6.20
CA THR A 214 -12.46 8.97 -5.96
C THR A 214 -12.85 10.36 -5.49
N LYS A 215 -14.10 10.78 -5.73
CA LYS A 215 -14.65 12.08 -5.30
C LYS A 215 -15.39 12.04 -3.95
N ARG A 216 -15.42 10.88 -3.29
CA ARG A 216 -16.12 10.69 -2.01
C ARG A 216 -15.32 11.29 -0.85
N LYS A 217 -15.93 12.19 -0.07
CA LYS A 217 -15.32 12.76 1.14
C LYS A 217 -15.26 11.73 2.28
N HIS A 218 -14.17 11.73 3.03
CA HIS A 218 -13.94 10.82 4.17
C HIS A 218 -15.01 10.86 5.29
N SER A 219 -15.81 11.92 5.39
CA SER A 219 -16.76 12.14 6.49
C SER A 219 -17.84 11.07 6.61
N ILE A 220 -17.98 10.18 5.61
CA ILE A 220 -19.02 9.16 5.53
C ILE A 220 -18.47 7.72 5.71
N TYR A 221 -17.13 7.54 5.77
CA TYR A 221 -16.46 6.23 5.78
C TYR A 221 -17.01 5.27 6.86
N LYS A 222 -17.17 5.76 8.10
CA LYS A 222 -17.53 4.90 9.24
C LYS A 222 -18.97 4.38 9.16
N ASP A 223 -19.86 5.17 8.57
CA ASP A 223 -21.28 4.84 8.48
C ASP A 223 -21.56 4.00 7.24
N ASP A 224 -20.84 4.25 6.14
CA ASP A 224 -21.03 3.52 4.88
C ASP A 224 -20.37 2.14 4.88
N PHE A 225 -19.20 1.99 5.49
CA PHE A 225 -18.49 0.70 5.49
C PHE A 225 -19.27 -0.39 6.23
N GLN A 226 -20.11 0.00 7.20
CA GLN A 226 -21.01 -0.93 7.89
C GLN A 226 -22.21 -1.38 7.03
N ARG A 227 -22.52 -0.65 5.95
CA ARG A 227 -23.62 -0.91 5.02
C ARG A 227 -23.19 -1.82 3.87
N LEU A 228 -21.89 -1.98 3.62
CA LEU A 228 -21.34 -2.98 2.72
C LEU A 228 -21.44 -4.35 3.39
N VAL A 229 -22.32 -5.22 2.92
CA VAL A 229 -22.52 -6.57 3.46
C VAL A 229 -21.75 -7.61 2.64
N TYR A 230 -21.67 -7.42 1.34
CA TYR A 230 -20.94 -8.29 0.42
C TYR A 230 -19.47 -7.89 0.29
N ALA A 231 -19.19 -6.58 0.22
CA ALA A 231 -17.82 -6.08 0.05
C ALA A 231 -17.02 -6.02 1.36
N TYR A 232 -17.67 -5.99 2.53
CA TYR A 232 -16.99 -5.95 3.83
C TYR A 232 -17.15 -7.25 4.60
N PHE A 233 -16.03 -7.92 4.90
CA PHE A 233 -16.01 -9.07 5.78
C PHE A 233 -16.23 -8.62 7.23
N ARG A 234 -17.37 -8.97 7.84
CA ARG A 234 -17.56 -8.85 9.29
C ARG A 234 -16.82 -9.99 10.00
N PRO A 235 -15.71 -9.74 10.72
CA PRO A 235 -15.13 -10.77 11.57
C PRO A 235 -16.09 -11.01 12.74
N THR A 236 -16.83 -12.11 12.71
CA THR A 236 -17.54 -12.56 13.92
C THR A 236 -16.52 -13.20 14.88
N PRO A 237 -16.64 -13.00 16.22
CA PRO A 237 -15.60 -13.40 17.18
C PRO A 237 -15.27 -14.89 17.26
N LYS A 238 -15.97 -15.76 16.51
CA LYS A 238 -15.81 -17.23 16.56
C LYS A 238 -15.10 -17.83 15.34
N GLN A 239 -14.65 -17.04 14.37
CA GLN A 239 -14.06 -17.57 13.15
C GLN A 239 -12.71 -16.91 12.82
N PHE A 240 -11.71 -17.17 13.67
CA PHE A 240 -10.30 -17.19 13.25
C PHE A 240 -9.96 -18.54 12.59
N SER A 241 -10.80 -18.96 11.66
CA SER A 241 -10.44 -19.96 10.65
C SER A 241 -10.74 -19.29 9.33
N MET A 242 -9.71 -18.96 8.56
CA MET A 242 -9.85 -18.57 7.16
C MET A 242 -10.39 -19.79 6.39
N LYS A 243 -11.69 -20.03 6.51
CA LYS A 243 -12.43 -20.90 5.61
C LYS A 243 -12.83 -19.99 4.46
N LEU A 244 -12.10 -20.09 3.36
CA LEU A 244 -12.54 -19.61 2.06
C LEU A 244 -13.85 -20.34 1.74
N PHE A 245 -14.99 -19.77 2.13
CA PHE A 245 -16.28 -20.23 1.65
C PHE A 245 -16.38 -19.74 0.21
N VAL A 246 -15.83 -20.51 -0.73
CA VAL A 246 -16.31 -20.51 -2.10
C VAL A 246 -17.74 -21.06 -2.00
N ILE A 247 -18.71 -20.16 -1.98
CA ILE A 247 -20.13 -20.54 -1.99
C ILE A 247 -20.42 -21.07 -3.40
N PHE A 248 -20.23 -22.37 -3.60
CA PHE A 248 -20.90 -23.11 -4.67
C PHE A 248 -22.37 -23.31 -4.25
N HIS A 249 -23.20 -22.26 -4.32
CA HIS A 249 -24.65 -22.47 -4.28
C HIS A 249 -25.14 -22.73 -5.70
N GLN A 250 -25.41 -24.03 -5.95
CA GLN A 250 -26.45 -24.54 -6.84
C GLN A 250 -26.59 -23.86 -8.20
N TYR A 251 -25.75 -24.24 -9.15
CA TYR A 251 -26.21 -24.35 -10.53
C TYR A 251 -26.97 -25.67 -10.68
N PRO A 252 -28.26 -25.68 -11.07
CA PRO A 252 -28.86 -26.90 -11.56
C PRO A 252 -28.12 -27.27 -12.85
N HIS A 253 -27.52 -28.46 -12.86
CA HIS A 253 -27.05 -29.07 -14.08
C HIS A 253 -28.23 -29.19 -15.05
N SER A 254 -28.22 -28.38 -16.10
CA SER A 254 -28.92 -28.68 -17.34
C SER A 254 -27.88 -28.66 -18.45
N LEU A 255 -27.25 -29.83 -18.63
CA LEU A 255 -26.73 -30.29 -19.91
C LEU A 255 -27.91 -30.39 -20.88
N VAL A 256 -27.91 -29.60 -21.95
CA VAL A 256 -28.09 -30.02 -23.36
C VAL A 256 -27.38 -28.98 -24.23
#